data_AF-A0A939B1H8-F1
#
_entry.id   AF-A0A939B1H8-F1
#
_cell.length_a   1.000
_cell.length_b   1.000
_cell.length_c   1.000
_cell.angle_alpha   90.00
_cell.angle_beta   90.00
_cell.angle_gamma   90.00
#
_symmetry.space_group_name_H-M   'P 1'
#
loop_
_entity.id
_entity.type
_entity.pdbx_description
1 polymer ?
#
loop_
_entity_poly.entity_id
_entity_poly.type
_entity_poly.pdbx_seq_one_letter_code
_entity_poly.pdbx_strand_id
1 'polypeptide(L)'
;APRTLVLLPRDAGVELTALAAGLADALGRYGRVELVTGQRAQSHSAQWFHELESRNDFVIYTADPAATAWTRQCLRQADALLLAARAAAEAGPWPEPDQHAGAWRRAELLLVHDGGFTTGAAARWRAHLPGMPCHHLRGPRDFARVVRLLTGRAIGLVLSGGGARGFAHLGVVRALREHGVPIDLAGGTSMGGILAAGVAADWDDAEMIERFRRSFVDSNPLADFTLPLVSLVAGRKVSRRLRGEFGDIDIEDLPLPFFCVSSNLTTGHVTVHRDGLLWRWLRASVAIPGVLPPVFHGGEVYVDGGTMNNLPVDVMRGLGRGPVIGVDAGADPAFTTNIEATEAPPLWHALRGRRQRRRPNILQILWRAGMVNSAAATELHRGETDLLLTPSLESLDLLDWQAFQRAIDLGYRDTCRRLAAGLPAELRAALR
;
A
#
# COMPACT_ATOMS: atom_id res chain seq x y z
N ALA A 1 14.12 7.43 -15.24
CA ALA A 1 12.83 6.94 -15.78
C ALA A 1 13.11 6.21 -17.10
N PRO A 2 12.37 5.14 -17.43
CA PRO A 2 12.44 4.54 -18.77
C PRO A 2 12.05 5.59 -19.82
N ARG A 3 12.81 5.70 -20.90
CA ARG A 3 12.49 6.59 -22.04
C ARG A 3 11.73 5.82 -23.10
N THR A 4 12.11 4.57 -23.31
CA THR A 4 11.49 3.71 -24.32
C THR A 4 10.61 2.64 -23.67
N LEU A 5 9.31 2.71 -23.95
CA LEU A 5 8.30 1.77 -23.46
C LEU A 5 7.83 0.87 -24.60
N VAL A 6 7.71 -0.42 -24.35
CA VAL A 6 7.08 -1.35 -25.30
C VAL A 6 5.78 -1.86 -24.73
N LEU A 7 4.69 -1.66 -25.47
CA LEU A 7 3.40 -2.30 -25.20
C LEU A 7 3.30 -3.56 -26.03
N LEU A 8 3.29 -4.71 -25.35
CA LEU A 8 3.10 -6.02 -25.96
C LEU A 8 1.74 -6.57 -25.54
N PRO A 9 0.72 -6.58 -26.42
CA PRO A 9 -0.56 -7.19 -26.11
C PRO A 9 -0.45 -8.71 -26.05
N ARG A 10 -1.29 -9.35 -25.22
CA ARG A 10 -1.40 -10.80 -25.15
C ARG A 10 -1.97 -11.40 -26.43
N ASP A 11 -2.95 -10.72 -27.00
CA ASP A 11 -3.70 -11.13 -28.19
C ASP A 11 -4.39 -9.89 -28.80
N ALA A 12 -5.05 -10.10 -29.95
CA ALA A 12 -5.74 -9.04 -30.69
C ALA A 12 -7.00 -8.49 -29.97
N GLY A 13 -7.46 -9.12 -28.89
CA GLY A 13 -8.59 -8.65 -28.10
C GLY A 13 -8.24 -7.44 -27.21
N VAL A 14 -6.96 -7.16 -26.98
CA VAL A 14 -6.52 -5.93 -26.30
C VAL A 14 -6.57 -4.77 -27.28
N GLU A 15 -7.38 -3.74 -26.98
CA GLU A 15 -7.46 -2.49 -27.74
C GLU A 15 -6.18 -1.65 -27.61
N LEU A 16 -5.11 -2.10 -28.28
CA LEU A 16 -3.75 -1.59 -28.13
C LEU A 16 -3.62 -0.11 -28.49
N THR A 17 -4.36 0.36 -29.50
CA THR A 17 -4.36 1.77 -29.91
C THR A 17 -4.90 2.67 -28.80
N ALA A 18 -6.02 2.29 -28.18
CA ALA A 18 -6.62 3.04 -27.09
C ALA A 18 -5.71 3.01 -25.84
N LEU A 19 -5.12 1.85 -25.54
CA LEU A 19 -4.16 1.70 -24.45
C LEU A 19 -2.93 2.59 -24.63
N ALA A 20 -2.32 2.57 -25.82
CA ALA A 20 -1.15 3.38 -26.14
C ALA A 20 -1.47 4.87 -26.10
N ALA A 21 -2.63 5.29 -26.61
CA ALA A 21 -3.09 6.68 -26.55
C ALA A 21 -3.31 7.14 -25.09
N GLY A 22 -3.93 6.32 -24.25
CA GLY A 22 -4.14 6.64 -22.83
C GLY A 22 -2.83 6.79 -22.04
N LEU A 23 -1.84 5.93 -22.31
CA LEU A 23 -0.50 6.05 -21.74
C LEU A 23 0.24 7.28 -22.27
N ALA A 24 0.13 7.57 -23.57
CA ALA A 24 0.78 8.74 -24.17
C ALA A 24 0.21 10.06 -23.65
N ASP A 25 -1.12 10.16 -23.50
CA ASP A 25 -1.77 11.33 -22.89
C ASP A 25 -1.27 11.56 -21.45
N ALA A 26 -1.19 10.50 -20.65
CA ALA A 26 -0.68 10.57 -19.28
C ALA A 26 0.82 10.93 -19.22
N LEU A 27 1.64 10.42 -20.14
CA LEU A 27 3.07 10.74 -20.26
C LEU A 27 3.32 12.16 -20.78
N GLY A 28 2.43 12.69 -21.62
CA GLY A 28 2.54 14.02 -22.22
C GLY A 28 2.65 15.16 -21.20
N ARG A 29 2.21 14.91 -19.96
CA ARG A 29 2.39 15.84 -18.84
C ARG A 29 3.84 16.04 -18.44
N TYR A 30 4.70 15.05 -18.66
CA TYR A 30 6.08 15.04 -18.18
C TYR A 30 7.11 15.23 -19.30
N GLY A 31 6.69 15.32 -20.57
CA GLY A 31 7.59 15.48 -21.71
C GLY A 31 6.93 15.16 -23.04
N ARG A 32 7.70 15.32 -24.12
CA ARG A 32 7.26 14.96 -25.48
C ARG A 32 7.20 13.44 -25.63
N VAL A 33 6.07 12.95 -26.13
CA VAL A 33 5.80 11.53 -26.31
C VAL A 33 5.54 11.23 -27.78
N GLU A 34 6.15 10.16 -28.28
CA GLU A 34 5.91 9.67 -29.63
C GLU A 34 5.40 8.23 -29.62
N LEU A 35 4.35 7.96 -30.40
CA LEU A 35 3.81 6.62 -30.62
C LEU A 35 4.37 6.01 -31.92
N VAL A 36 4.93 4.81 -31.83
CA VAL A 36 5.49 4.10 -32.99
C VAL A 36 4.82 2.75 -33.16
N THR A 37 4.11 2.61 -34.28
CA THR A 37 3.44 1.37 -34.70
C THR A 37 4.26 0.62 -35.75
N GLY A 38 3.99 -0.68 -35.92
CA GLY A 38 4.67 -1.49 -36.93
C GLY A 38 4.49 -0.97 -38.35
N GLN A 39 3.30 -0.46 -38.69
CA GLN A 39 3.03 0.15 -40.00
C GLN A 39 3.92 1.36 -40.27
N ARG A 40 4.09 2.23 -39.26
CA ARG A 40 4.93 3.43 -39.38
C ARG A 40 6.42 3.08 -39.43
N ALA A 41 6.82 2.04 -38.70
CA ALA A 41 8.21 1.60 -38.65
C ALA A 41 8.72 1.02 -39.97
N GLN A 42 7.87 0.33 -40.75
CA GLN A 42 8.27 -0.36 -41.98
C GLN A 42 8.82 0.57 -43.08
N SER A 43 8.46 1.85 -43.05
CA SER A 43 8.88 2.85 -44.06
C SER A 43 10.12 3.65 -43.64
N HIS A 44 10.75 3.34 -42.51
CA HIS A 44 11.80 4.17 -41.91
C HIS A 44 13.11 3.41 -41.63
N SER A 45 14.22 4.13 -41.71
CA SER A 45 15.57 3.58 -41.51
C SER A 45 15.95 3.50 -40.02
N ALA A 46 17.03 2.79 -39.70
CA ALA A 46 17.59 2.76 -38.33
C ALA A 46 17.92 4.16 -37.78
N GLN A 47 18.42 5.06 -38.65
CA GLN A 47 18.72 6.44 -38.28
C GLN A 47 17.47 7.21 -37.82
N TRP A 48 16.32 6.95 -38.45
CA TRP A 48 15.06 7.59 -38.05
C TRP A 48 14.66 7.23 -36.62
N PHE A 49 14.84 5.97 -36.20
CA PHE A 49 14.57 5.56 -34.81
C PHE A 49 15.48 6.29 -33.82
N HIS A 50 16.77 6.42 -34.13
CA HIS A 50 17.71 7.16 -33.29
C HIS A 50 17.33 8.65 -33.19
N GLU A 51 16.97 9.28 -34.30
CA GLU A 51 16.51 10.68 -34.31
C GLU A 51 15.22 10.85 -33.50
N LEU A 52 14.28 9.92 -33.63
CA LEU A 52 13.01 9.93 -32.90
C LEU A 52 13.22 9.82 -31.39
N GLU A 53 14.07 8.89 -30.94
CA GLU A 53 14.44 8.75 -29.52
C GLU A 53 15.20 9.97 -28.99
N SER A 54 16.03 10.61 -29.83
CA SER A 54 16.78 11.81 -29.43
C SER A 54 15.87 13.04 -29.25
N ARG A 55 14.80 13.16 -30.04
CA ARG A 55 13.90 14.32 -30.04
C ARG A 55 12.78 14.23 -29.02
N ASN A 56 12.47 13.04 -28.52
CA ASN A 56 11.38 12.81 -27.59
C ASN A 56 11.90 12.41 -26.21
N ASP A 57 11.15 12.82 -25.19
CA ASP A 57 11.44 12.42 -23.81
C ASP A 57 11.00 10.97 -23.58
N PHE A 58 9.89 10.58 -24.22
CA PHE A 58 9.32 9.24 -24.18
C PHE A 58 8.94 8.72 -25.57
N VAL A 59 9.13 7.42 -25.79
CA VAL A 59 8.70 6.72 -27.00
C VAL A 59 7.94 5.47 -26.59
N ILE A 60 6.75 5.26 -27.15
CA ILE A 60 5.95 4.06 -26.93
C ILE A 60 5.89 3.26 -28.23
N TYR A 61 6.47 2.07 -28.22
CA TYR A 61 6.37 1.10 -29.29
C TYR A 61 5.18 0.18 -29.05
N THR A 62 4.30 0.03 -30.05
CA THR A 62 3.22 -0.94 -30.02
C THR A 62 3.64 -2.19 -30.79
N ALA A 63 3.91 -3.28 -30.09
CA ALA A 63 4.32 -4.55 -30.67
C ALA A 63 3.12 -5.39 -31.15
N ASP A 64 3.37 -6.32 -32.06
CA ASP A 64 2.37 -7.31 -32.46
C ASP A 64 2.28 -8.42 -31.39
N PRO A 65 1.11 -9.03 -31.19
CA PRO A 65 0.96 -10.14 -30.22
C PRO A 65 1.77 -11.38 -30.59
N ALA A 66 2.09 -11.55 -31.88
CA ALA A 66 2.97 -12.61 -32.36
C ALA A 66 4.44 -12.17 -32.34
N ALA A 67 5.35 -13.13 -32.29
CA ALA A 67 6.79 -12.91 -32.39
C ALA A 67 7.22 -12.53 -33.83
N THR A 68 6.75 -11.38 -34.32
CA THR A 68 7.12 -10.83 -35.64
C THR A 68 8.51 -10.21 -35.60
N ALA A 69 9.07 -9.87 -36.77
CA ALA A 69 10.31 -9.11 -36.85
C ALA A 69 10.18 -7.75 -36.16
N TRP A 70 9.00 -7.11 -36.25
CA TRP A 70 8.69 -5.86 -35.59
C TRP A 70 8.64 -6.01 -34.07
N THR A 71 7.95 -7.03 -33.55
CA THR A 71 7.94 -7.32 -32.10
C THR A 71 9.36 -7.53 -31.58
N ARG A 72 10.18 -8.35 -32.24
CA ARG A 72 11.59 -8.54 -31.86
C ARG A 72 12.39 -7.23 -31.88
N GLN A 73 12.11 -6.32 -32.82
CA GLN A 73 12.75 -5.01 -32.86
C GLN A 73 12.32 -4.11 -31.71
N CYS A 74 11.02 -4.04 -31.39
CA CYS A 74 10.52 -3.31 -30.23
C CYS A 74 11.20 -3.78 -28.95
N LEU A 75 11.23 -5.10 -28.72
CA LEU A 75 11.79 -5.69 -27.51
C LEU A 75 13.28 -5.36 -27.33
N ARG A 76 14.06 -5.22 -28.41
CA ARG A 76 15.48 -4.81 -28.32
C ARG A 76 15.67 -3.35 -27.91
N GLN A 77 14.70 -2.48 -28.17
CA GLN A 77 14.78 -1.06 -27.82
C GLN A 77 14.20 -0.76 -26.43
N ALA A 78 13.60 -1.75 -25.76
CA ALA A 78 12.82 -1.53 -24.54
C ALA A 78 13.69 -1.16 -23.32
N ASP A 79 13.43 -0.01 -22.71
CA ASP A 79 13.84 0.25 -21.33
C ASP A 79 12.87 -0.41 -20.34
N ALA A 80 11.58 -0.39 -20.68
CA ALA A 80 10.54 -1.09 -19.94
C ALA A 80 9.55 -1.79 -20.85
N LEU A 81 9.20 -3.02 -20.48
CA LEU A 81 8.14 -3.80 -21.11
C LEU A 81 6.85 -3.70 -20.31
N LEU A 82 5.78 -3.43 -21.04
CA LEU A 82 4.41 -3.42 -20.56
C LEU A 82 3.64 -4.53 -21.26
N LEU A 83 3.43 -5.64 -20.54
CA LEU A 83 2.61 -6.76 -20.99
C LEU A 83 1.15 -6.39 -20.79
N ALA A 84 0.35 -6.30 -21.85
CA ALA A 84 -1.04 -5.90 -21.75
C ALA A 84 -1.97 -7.10 -21.98
N ALA A 85 -2.88 -7.35 -21.04
CA ALA A 85 -3.90 -8.38 -21.16
C ALA A 85 -5.26 -7.84 -20.71
N ARG A 86 -6.33 -8.41 -21.26
CA ARG A 86 -7.68 -8.18 -20.73
C ARG A 86 -7.83 -8.89 -19.39
N ALA A 87 -8.31 -8.16 -18.38
CA ALA A 87 -8.48 -8.70 -17.03
C ALA A 87 -9.47 -9.88 -16.99
N ALA A 88 -10.47 -9.91 -17.87
CA ALA A 88 -11.46 -10.98 -17.97
C ALA A 88 -11.04 -12.13 -18.91
N ALA A 89 -9.91 -12.02 -19.62
CA ALA A 89 -9.46 -13.09 -20.52
C ALA A 89 -8.90 -14.30 -19.76
N GLU A 90 -8.88 -15.43 -20.44
CA GLU A 90 -8.22 -16.65 -19.98
C GLU A 90 -6.70 -16.40 -19.89
N ALA A 91 -6.12 -16.68 -18.73
CA ALA A 91 -4.69 -16.52 -18.56
C ALA A 91 -3.95 -17.71 -19.15
N GLY A 92 -2.74 -17.46 -19.64
CA GLY A 92 -1.87 -18.48 -20.14
C GLY A 92 -0.45 -17.95 -20.29
N PRO A 93 0.51 -18.82 -20.69
CA PRO A 93 1.85 -18.37 -21.00
C PRO A 93 1.82 -17.30 -22.08
N TRP A 94 2.75 -16.34 -21.99
CA TRP A 94 2.92 -15.35 -23.05
C TRP A 94 3.60 -16.04 -24.25
N PRO A 95 3.05 -15.91 -25.47
CA PRO A 95 3.69 -16.45 -26.67
C PRO A 95 5.09 -15.84 -26.78
N GLU A 96 6.09 -16.72 -26.80
CA GLU A 96 7.50 -16.49 -26.46
C GLU A 96 8.06 -15.06 -26.61
N PRO A 97 8.52 -14.45 -25.52
CA PRO A 97 9.68 -13.55 -25.55
C PRO A 97 10.94 -14.41 -25.37
N ASP A 98 11.34 -15.18 -26.38
CA ASP A 98 12.47 -16.10 -26.22
C ASP A 98 13.79 -15.33 -25.95
N GLN A 99 14.44 -15.71 -24.84
CA GLN A 99 15.87 -15.59 -24.53
C GLN A 99 16.53 -14.21 -24.39
N HIS A 100 15.89 -13.27 -23.69
CA HIS A 100 16.64 -12.20 -23.03
C HIS A 100 16.23 -12.00 -21.57
N ALA A 101 15.92 -13.09 -20.85
CA ALA A 101 15.55 -13.09 -19.42
C ALA A 101 16.60 -12.46 -18.45
N GLY A 102 17.60 -11.73 -18.96
CA GLY A 102 18.50 -10.86 -18.21
C GLY A 102 18.75 -9.46 -18.80
N ALA A 103 18.13 -9.06 -19.94
CA ALA A 103 18.41 -7.75 -20.58
C ALA A 103 17.42 -6.63 -20.21
N TRP A 104 16.28 -6.96 -19.64
CA TRP A 104 15.14 -6.06 -19.51
C TRP A 104 15.21 -5.45 -18.12
N ARG A 105 15.47 -4.14 -18.04
CA ARG A 105 15.63 -3.45 -16.76
C ARG A 105 14.32 -3.41 -15.95
N ARG A 106 13.17 -3.53 -16.63
CA ARG A 106 11.83 -3.44 -16.02
C ARG A 106 10.76 -4.11 -16.89
N ALA A 107 9.96 -4.99 -16.32
CA ALA A 107 8.80 -5.60 -16.97
C ALA A 107 7.60 -5.57 -16.03
N GLU A 108 6.43 -5.15 -16.52
CA GLU A 108 5.21 -4.98 -15.72
C GLU A 108 3.97 -5.43 -16.51
N LEU A 109 2.99 -5.97 -15.80
CA LEU A 109 1.72 -6.43 -16.33
C LEU A 109 0.64 -5.35 -16.19
N LEU A 110 -0.06 -5.08 -17.28
CA LEU A 110 -1.21 -4.19 -17.38
C LEU A 110 -2.47 -5.01 -17.62
N LEU A 111 -3.39 -5.00 -16.67
CA LEU A 111 -4.69 -5.66 -16.76
C LEU A 111 -5.76 -4.64 -17.11
N VAL A 112 -6.25 -4.70 -18.34
CA VAL A 112 -7.28 -3.80 -18.87
C VAL A 112 -8.66 -4.34 -18.52
N HIS A 113 -9.47 -3.52 -17.86
CA HIS A 113 -10.83 -3.85 -17.43
C HIS A 113 -11.85 -3.21 -18.36
N ASP A 114 -12.57 -4.03 -19.13
CA ASP A 114 -13.62 -3.57 -20.03
C ASP A 114 -14.93 -3.39 -19.25
N GLY A 115 -15.21 -2.16 -18.80
CA GLY A 115 -16.43 -1.80 -18.08
C GLY A 115 -16.32 -1.91 -16.56
N GLY A 116 -16.07 -3.11 -16.01
CA GLY A 116 -16.09 -3.38 -14.56
C GLY A 116 -14.82 -4.05 -14.03
N PHE A 117 -14.56 -3.89 -12.74
CA PHE A 117 -13.38 -4.47 -12.10
C PHE A 117 -13.51 -6.00 -11.97
N THR A 118 -12.60 -6.73 -12.61
CA THR A 118 -12.52 -8.19 -12.53
C THR A 118 -11.59 -8.60 -11.39
N THR A 119 -12.17 -9.11 -10.30
CA THR A 119 -11.42 -9.68 -9.17
C THR A 119 -10.82 -11.04 -9.53
N GLY A 120 -9.66 -11.37 -8.96
CA GLY A 120 -8.94 -12.62 -9.23
C GLY A 120 -8.21 -12.63 -10.57
N ALA A 121 -8.14 -11.49 -11.25
CA ALA A 121 -7.41 -11.36 -12.51
C ALA A 121 -5.90 -11.31 -12.27
N ALA A 122 -5.45 -10.56 -11.26
CA ALA A 122 -4.04 -10.44 -10.96
C ALA A 122 -3.44 -11.78 -10.53
N ALA A 123 -4.06 -12.49 -9.58
CA ALA A 123 -3.61 -13.81 -9.15
C ALA A 123 -3.53 -14.79 -10.34
N ARG A 124 -4.56 -14.80 -11.19
CA ARG A 124 -4.65 -15.69 -12.36
C ARG A 124 -3.55 -15.43 -13.39
N TRP A 125 -3.27 -14.16 -13.71
CA TRP A 125 -2.21 -13.81 -14.66
C TRP A 125 -0.81 -13.95 -14.06
N ARG A 126 -0.62 -13.59 -12.78
CA ARG A 126 0.67 -13.72 -12.08
C ARG A 126 1.09 -15.17 -11.87
N ALA A 127 0.17 -16.13 -11.88
CA ALA A 127 0.52 -17.55 -11.89
C ALA A 127 1.43 -17.95 -13.08
N HIS A 128 1.33 -17.23 -14.21
CA HIS A 128 2.19 -17.41 -15.38
C HIS A 128 3.37 -16.43 -15.44
N LEU A 129 3.38 -15.40 -14.58
CA LEU A 129 4.35 -14.31 -14.53
C LEU A 129 4.76 -14.01 -13.08
N PRO A 130 5.39 -14.98 -12.37
CA PRO A 130 5.66 -14.86 -10.95
C PRO A 130 6.60 -13.68 -10.67
N GLY A 131 6.26 -12.90 -9.63
CA GLY A 131 7.04 -11.73 -9.21
C GLY A 131 6.90 -10.49 -10.08
N MET A 132 6.16 -10.55 -11.20
CA MET A 132 5.93 -9.37 -12.04
C MET A 132 4.95 -8.40 -11.37
N PRO A 133 5.28 -7.09 -11.27
CA PRO A 133 4.32 -6.08 -10.84
C PRO A 133 3.10 -6.04 -11.75
N CYS A 134 1.91 -5.93 -11.17
CA CYS A 134 0.63 -5.91 -11.87
C CYS A 134 -0.09 -4.57 -11.63
N HIS A 135 -0.70 -4.02 -12.67
CA HIS A 135 -1.48 -2.78 -12.60
C HIS A 135 -2.84 -2.94 -13.24
N HIS A 136 -3.89 -2.56 -12.52
CA HIS A 136 -5.26 -2.57 -13.03
C HIS A 136 -5.57 -1.25 -13.73
N LEU A 137 -6.06 -1.32 -14.97
CA LEU A 137 -6.42 -0.18 -15.81
C LEU A 137 -7.92 -0.18 -16.10
N ARG A 138 -8.66 0.77 -15.51
CA ARG A 138 -10.09 1.00 -15.74
C ARG A 138 -10.36 2.31 -16.49
N GLY A 139 -9.39 3.24 -16.51
CA GLY A 139 -9.55 4.54 -17.15
C GLY A 139 -8.40 5.53 -16.91
N PRO A 140 -8.59 6.82 -17.25
CA PRO A 140 -7.54 7.86 -17.22
C PRO A 140 -6.78 8.01 -15.91
N ARG A 141 -7.44 7.84 -14.77
CA ARG A 141 -6.79 7.92 -13.44
C ARG A 141 -5.75 6.81 -13.24
N ASP A 142 -6.06 5.60 -13.70
CA ASP A 142 -5.16 4.45 -13.59
C ASP A 142 -3.98 4.59 -14.56
N PHE A 143 -4.19 5.12 -15.77
CA PHE A 143 -3.10 5.47 -16.68
C PHE A 143 -2.13 6.48 -16.05
N ALA A 144 -2.66 7.55 -15.45
CA ALA A 144 -1.84 8.55 -14.77
C ALA A 144 -1.03 7.95 -13.60
N ARG A 145 -1.63 7.03 -12.84
CA ARG A 145 -0.94 6.28 -11.76
C ARG A 145 0.19 5.42 -12.33
N VAL A 146 -0.09 4.60 -13.34
CA VAL A 146 0.92 3.73 -13.97
C VAL A 146 2.07 4.55 -14.53
N VAL A 147 1.80 5.68 -15.19
CA VAL A 147 2.86 6.57 -15.67
C VAL A 147 3.70 7.14 -14.52
N ARG A 148 3.09 7.56 -13.40
CA ARG A 148 3.86 7.98 -12.21
C ARG A 148 4.72 6.84 -11.65
N LEU A 149 4.19 5.62 -11.58
CA LEU A 149 4.94 4.42 -11.17
C LEU A 149 6.11 4.12 -12.11
N LEU A 150 5.90 4.20 -13.42
CA LEU A 150 6.92 3.97 -14.44
C LEU A 150 8.02 5.03 -14.39
N THR A 151 7.66 6.28 -14.17
CA THR A 151 8.59 7.40 -14.23
C THR A 151 9.28 7.74 -12.91
N GLY A 152 9.00 7.00 -11.83
CA GLY A 152 9.59 7.24 -10.51
C GLY A 152 9.00 8.45 -9.78
N ARG A 153 7.75 8.79 -10.10
CA ARG A 153 6.99 9.93 -9.57
C ARG A 153 5.77 9.51 -8.76
N ALA A 154 5.62 8.21 -8.48
CA ALA A 154 4.49 7.72 -7.72
C ALA A 154 4.60 8.14 -6.27
N ILE A 155 3.51 8.66 -5.71
CA ILE A 155 3.45 9.04 -4.31
C ILE A 155 2.99 7.83 -3.50
N GLY A 156 3.92 7.30 -2.70
CA GLY A 156 3.66 6.22 -1.77
C GLY A 156 3.17 6.74 -0.42
N LEU A 157 2.08 6.15 0.11
CA LEU A 157 1.55 6.45 1.43
C LEU A 157 1.86 5.31 2.40
N VAL A 158 2.52 5.61 3.52
CA VAL A 158 2.81 4.65 4.58
C VAL A 158 2.10 5.06 5.86
N LEU A 159 1.26 4.18 6.39
CA LEU A 159 0.47 4.42 7.60
C LEU A 159 0.97 3.57 8.77
N SER A 160 1.35 4.21 9.87
CA SER A 160 1.83 3.50 11.05
C SER A 160 0.72 2.73 11.79
N GLY A 161 1.13 1.78 12.63
CA GLY A 161 0.27 1.27 13.69
C GLY A 161 -0.03 2.32 14.76
N GLY A 162 -1.13 2.12 15.50
CA GLY A 162 -1.58 3.07 16.54
C GLY A 162 -2.96 2.79 17.16
N GLY A 163 -3.55 1.61 16.98
CA GLY A 163 -4.88 1.31 17.54
C GLY A 163 -5.94 2.33 17.11
N ALA A 164 -6.76 2.81 18.05
CA ALA A 164 -7.79 3.82 17.82
C ALA A 164 -7.23 5.17 17.31
N ARG A 165 -5.97 5.52 17.62
CA ARG A 165 -5.33 6.72 17.07
C ARG A 165 -5.14 6.63 15.56
N GLY A 166 -5.09 5.42 15.01
CA GLY A 166 -5.00 5.17 13.58
C GLY A 166 -6.15 5.79 12.77
N PHE A 167 -7.30 6.11 13.38
CA PHE A 167 -8.38 6.82 12.67
C PHE A 167 -7.98 8.21 12.18
N ALA A 168 -6.94 8.83 12.76
CA ALA A 168 -6.38 10.07 12.23
C ALA A 168 -5.89 9.94 10.78
N HIS A 169 -5.48 8.74 10.37
CA HIS A 169 -5.08 8.46 8.98
C HIS A 169 -6.21 8.73 7.98
N LEU A 170 -7.49 8.55 8.35
CA LEU A 170 -8.61 8.88 7.48
C LEU A 170 -8.69 10.38 7.20
N GLY A 171 -8.46 11.20 8.23
CA GLY A 171 -8.38 12.66 8.08
C GLY A 171 -7.19 13.08 7.21
N VAL A 172 -6.06 12.40 7.36
CA VAL A 172 -4.87 12.63 6.54
C VAL A 172 -5.13 12.31 5.07
N VAL A 173 -5.68 11.12 4.78
CA VAL A 173 -6.02 10.69 3.41
C VAL A 173 -6.99 11.67 2.75
N ARG A 174 -8.04 12.07 3.48
CA ARG A 174 -9.00 13.07 3.02
C ARG A 174 -8.32 14.40 2.68
N ALA A 175 -7.47 14.92 3.57
CA ALA A 175 -6.75 16.16 3.34
C ALA A 175 -5.82 16.08 2.12
N LEU A 176 -5.09 14.97 1.93
CA LEU A 176 -4.24 14.75 0.76
C LEU A 176 -5.06 14.77 -0.54
N ARG A 177 -6.19 14.05 -0.57
CA ARG A 177 -7.10 14.00 -1.72
C ARG A 177 -7.68 15.38 -2.05
N GLU A 178 -8.15 16.13 -1.06
CA GLU A 178 -8.69 17.49 -1.25
C GLU A 178 -7.65 18.50 -1.77
N HIS A 179 -6.36 18.30 -1.44
CA HIS A 179 -5.25 19.12 -1.95
C HIS A 179 -4.67 18.63 -3.28
N GLY A 180 -5.28 17.63 -3.91
CA GLY A 180 -4.84 17.11 -5.21
C GLY A 180 -3.53 16.30 -5.14
N VAL A 181 -3.16 15.78 -3.97
CA VAL A 181 -2.02 14.87 -3.84
C VAL A 181 -2.51 13.44 -4.12
N PRO A 182 -2.15 12.82 -5.27
CA PRO A 182 -2.53 11.44 -5.56
C PRO A 182 -1.84 10.48 -4.58
N ILE A 183 -2.50 9.36 -4.32
CA ILE A 183 -1.91 8.22 -3.62
C ILE A 183 -1.84 7.09 -4.65
N ASP A 184 -0.62 6.69 -5.02
CA ASP A 184 -0.39 5.75 -6.11
C ASP A 184 -0.09 4.33 -5.63
N LEU A 185 0.37 4.20 -4.39
CA LEU A 185 0.60 2.94 -3.70
C LEU A 185 0.51 3.17 -2.20
N ALA A 186 -0.01 2.20 -1.46
CA ALA A 186 -0.26 2.33 -0.03
C ALA A 186 0.30 1.15 0.75
N GLY A 187 0.75 1.39 1.97
CA GLY A 187 1.08 0.31 2.87
C GLY A 187 1.07 0.72 4.32
N GLY A 188 1.15 -0.25 5.21
CA GLY A 188 1.14 0.06 6.63
C GLY A 188 1.19 -1.13 7.57
N THR A 189 1.10 -0.78 8.85
CA THR A 189 1.20 -1.73 9.96
C THR A 189 -0.04 -1.68 10.82
N SER A 190 -0.55 -2.83 11.24
CA SER A 190 -1.69 -2.94 12.17
C SER A 190 -2.90 -2.14 11.66
N MET A 191 -3.45 -1.23 12.46
CA MET A 191 -4.51 -0.31 12.03
C MET A 191 -4.14 0.48 10.75
N GLY A 192 -2.89 0.94 10.63
CA GLY A 192 -2.41 1.61 9.42
C GLY A 192 -2.49 0.72 8.18
N GLY A 193 -2.19 -0.57 8.32
CA GLY A 193 -2.35 -1.55 7.24
C GLY A 193 -3.81 -1.73 6.81
N ILE A 194 -4.74 -1.77 7.77
CA ILE A 194 -6.18 -1.90 7.49
C ILE A 194 -6.71 -0.66 6.74
N LEU A 195 -6.32 0.54 7.17
CA LEU A 195 -6.75 1.78 6.51
C LEU A 195 -6.08 1.94 5.15
N ALA A 196 -4.80 1.59 5.02
CA ALA A 196 -4.09 1.58 3.75
C ALA A 196 -4.71 0.58 2.76
N ALA A 197 -5.25 -0.55 3.22
CA ALA A 197 -5.99 -1.49 2.38
C ALA A 197 -7.29 -0.88 1.85
N GLY A 198 -8.01 -0.09 2.66
CA GLY A 198 -9.19 0.66 2.20
C GLY A 198 -8.84 1.70 1.12
N VAL A 199 -7.71 2.40 1.28
CA VAL A 199 -7.18 3.30 0.24
C VAL A 199 -6.82 2.51 -1.02
N ALA A 200 -6.17 1.35 -0.87
CA ALA A 200 -5.76 0.54 -2.01
C ALA A 200 -6.92 -0.16 -2.72
N ALA A 201 -8.02 -0.42 -2.01
CA ALA A 201 -9.30 -0.85 -2.53
C ALA A 201 -10.05 0.26 -3.30
N ASP A 202 -9.46 1.47 -3.38
CA ASP A 202 -10.00 2.64 -4.08
C ASP A 202 -11.34 3.14 -3.49
N TRP A 203 -11.55 2.94 -2.18
CA TRP A 203 -12.71 3.47 -1.46
C TRP A 203 -12.63 4.99 -1.33
N ASP A 204 -13.78 5.65 -1.50
CA ASP A 204 -13.89 7.08 -1.24
C ASP A 204 -13.88 7.40 0.27
N ASP A 205 -13.75 8.68 0.61
CA ASP A 205 -13.63 9.11 2.01
C ASP A 205 -14.89 8.78 2.85
N ALA A 206 -16.07 8.89 2.26
CA ALA A 206 -17.33 8.63 2.95
C ALA A 206 -17.51 7.13 3.20
N GLU A 207 -17.20 6.30 2.20
CA GLU A 207 -17.21 4.85 2.29
C GLU A 207 -16.23 4.34 3.34
N MET A 208 -14.98 4.83 3.34
CA MET A 208 -14.00 4.47 4.36
C MET A 208 -14.51 4.82 5.77
N ILE A 209 -15.01 6.04 5.98
CA ILE A 209 -15.52 6.48 7.28
C ILE A 209 -16.67 5.58 7.75
N GLU A 210 -17.66 5.32 6.90
CA GLU A 210 -18.82 4.50 7.26
C GLU A 210 -18.43 3.05 7.58
N ARG A 211 -17.62 2.41 6.73
CA ARG A 211 -17.16 1.03 6.94
C ARG A 211 -16.36 0.89 8.22
N PHE A 212 -15.39 1.79 8.46
CA PHE A 212 -14.56 1.71 9.67
C PHE A 212 -15.34 2.07 10.94
N ARG A 213 -16.28 3.03 10.87
CA ARG A 213 -17.17 3.33 11.99
C ARG A 213 -18.01 2.11 12.36
N ARG A 214 -18.63 1.45 11.37
CA ARG A 214 -19.41 0.21 11.59
C ARG A 214 -18.56 -0.91 12.18
N SER A 215 -17.35 -1.10 11.65
CA SER A 215 -16.48 -2.20 12.03
C SER A 215 -15.80 -2.04 13.40
N PHE A 216 -15.48 -0.81 13.82
CA PHE A 216 -14.69 -0.56 15.03
C PHE A 216 -15.42 0.23 16.14
N VAL A 217 -16.41 1.07 15.80
CA VAL A 217 -17.10 1.96 16.75
C VAL A 217 -18.47 1.39 17.13
N ASP A 218 -19.30 1.09 16.14
CA ASP A 218 -20.67 0.60 16.37
C ASP A 218 -20.69 -0.83 16.92
N SER A 219 -19.58 -1.54 16.82
CA SER A 219 -19.42 -2.87 17.40
C SER A 219 -18.02 -3.02 17.98
N ASN A 220 -17.91 -3.43 19.26
CA ASN A 220 -16.59 -3.65 19.87
C ASN A 220 -15.90 -4.87 19.21
N PRO A 221 -14.74 -4.67 18.54
CA PRO A 221 -14.12 -5.74 17.80
C PRO A 221 -13.43 -6.80 18.67
N LEU A 222 -13.07 -6.42 19.90
CA LEU A 222 -12.33 -7.24 20.86
C LEU A 222 -13.24 -7.81 21.97
N ALA A 223 -14.56 -7.78 21.79
CA ALA A 223 -15.50 -8.30 22.79
C ALA A 223 -15.75 -9.83 22.67
N ASP A 224 -14.82 -10.61 22.13
CA ASP A 224 -14.87 -12.08 22.10
C ASP A 224 -13.82 -12.70 23.03
N PHE A 225 -13.95 -12.42 24.32
CA PHE A 225 -13.05 -12.95 25.35
C PHE A 225 -12.97 -14.49 25.33
N THR A 226 -11.79 -15.03 25.62
CA THR A 226 -11.51 -16.46 25.68
C THR A 226 -10.69 -16.82 26.91
N LEU A 227 -10.50 -18.13 27.18
CA LEU A 227 -9.60 -18.56 28.24
C LEU A 227 -8.16 -18.16 27.87
N PRO A 228 -7.42 -17.41 28.71
CA PRO A 228 -6.17 -16.78 28.35
C PRO A 228 -4.98 -17.75 28.35
N LEU A 229 -5.07 -18.83 27.56
CA LEU A 229 -3.99 -19.77 27.32
C LEU A 229 -2.99 -19.22 26.30
N VAL A 230 -3.50 -18.55 25.26
CA VAL A 230 -2.69 -17.97 24.16
C VAL A 230 -2.97 -16.46 23.99
N SER A 231 -4.21 -16.02 24.22
CA SER A 231 -4.63 -14.62 24.04
C SER A 231 -5.86 -14.28 24.89
N LEU A 232 -6.08 -13.00 25.16
CA LEU A 232 -7.24 -12.51 25.94
C LEU A 232 -8.56 -12.60 25.16
N VAL A 233 -8.51 -12.52 23.83
CA VAL A 233 -9.69 -12.67 22.96
C VAL A 233 -9.51 -13.81 21.96
N ALA A 234 -10.60 -14.38 21.45
CA ALA A 234 -10.59 -15.45 20.47
C ALA A 234 -10.22 -14.95 19.05
N GLY A 235 -10.42 -13.66 18.76
CA GLY A 235 -10.10 -13.06 17.47
C GLY A 235 -11.02 -13.46 16.31
N ARG A 236 -12.06 -14.27 16.56
CA ARG A 236 -13.04 -14.69 15.55
C ARG A 236 -13.87 -13.51 15.05
N LYS A 237 -14.15 -12.55 15.92
CA LYS A 237 -14.88 -11.33 15.58
C LYS A 237 -14.05 -10.42 14.66
N VAL A 238 -12.75 -10.27 14.94
CA VAL A 238 -11.84 -9.47 14.10
C VAL A 238 -11.71 -10.09 12.71
N SER A 239 -11.43 -11.39 12.61
CA SER A 239 -11.30 -12.07 11.30
C SER A 239 -12.58 -12.00 10.48
N ARG A 240 -13.76 -12.19 11.10
CA ARG A 240 -15.05 -12.06 10.40
C ARG A 240 -15.31 -10.66 9.88
N ARG A 241 -14.92 -9.61 10.62
CA ARG A 241 -15.08 -8.23 10.15
C ARG A 241 -14.15 -7.91 8.99
N LEU A 242 -12.87 -8.26 9.11
CA LEU A 242 -11.91 -8.06 8.02
C LEU A 242 -12.37 -8.77 6.74
N ARG A 243 -12.81 -10.03 6.87
CA ARG A 243 -13.39 -10.77 5.73
C ARG A 243 -14.71 -10.17 5.24
N GLY A 244 -15.53 -9.62 6.12
CA GLY A 244 -16.80 -8.97 5.75
C GLY A 244 -16.63 -7.65 5.00
N GLU A 245 -15.63 -6.85 5.38
CA GLU A 245 -15.36 -5.55 4.74
C GLU A 245 -14.64 -5.69 3.40
N PHE A 246 -13.64 -6.58 3.33
CA PHE A 246 -12.78 -6.74 2.15
C PHE A 246 -13.13 -7.93 1.27
N GLY A 247 -13.96 -8.87 1.74
CA GLY A 247 -14.23 -10.13 1.04
C GLY A 247 -13.03 -11.09 1.04
N ASP A 248 -13.08 -12.08 0.15
CA ASP A 248 -11.98 -13.01 -0.13
C ASP A 248 -11.12 -12.55 -1.32
N ILE A 249 -10.73 -11.27 -1.30
CA ILE A 249 -9.82 -10.69 -2.29
C ILE A 249 -8.36 -10.97 -1.90
N ASP A 250 -7.53 -11.23 -2.90
CA ASP A 250 -6.07 -11.29 -2.75
C ASP A 250 -5.45 -9.89 -2.86
N ILE A 251 -4.31 -9.65 -2.20
CA ILE A 251 -3.65 -8.34 -2.17
C ILE A 251 -3.33 -7.83 -3.58
N GLU A 252 -2.88 -8.70 -4.46
CA GLU A 252 -2.49 -8.35 -5.82
C GLU A 252 -3.66 -7.94 -6.72
N ASP A 253 -4.88 -8.25 -6.32
CA ASP A 253 -6.11 -7.88 -6.99
C ASP A 253 -6.69 -6.56 -6.47
N LEU A 254 -5.98 -5.84 -5.58
CA LEU A 254 -6.37 -4.49 -5.21
C LEU A 254 -6.13 -3.50 -6.36
N PRO A 255 -7.03 -2.53 -6.59
CA PRO A 255 -6.87 -1.50 -7.63
C PRO A 255 -5.54 -0.73 -7.58
N LEU A 256 -5.03 -0.43 -6.38
CA LEU A 256 -3.71 0.17 -6.19
C LEU A 256 -2.74 -0.85 -5.57
N PRO A 257 -1.44 -0.78 -5.90
CA PRO A 257 -0.42 -1.58 -5.24
C PRO A 257 -0.44 -1.38 -3.72
N PHE A 258 -0.46 -2.49 -2.99
CA PHE A 258 -0.59 -2.52 -1.54
C PHE A 258 0.45 -3.43 -0.89
N PHE A 259 0.85 -3.08 0.34
CA PHE A 259 1.47 -4.04 1.24
C PHE A 259 1.04 -3.81 2.70
N CYS A 260 1.10 -4.86 3.51
CA CYS A 260 1.12 -4.72 4.96
C CYS A 260 2.24 -5.55 5.58
N VAL A 261 2.62 -5.24 6.81
CA VAL A 261 3.69 -5.97 7.51
C VAL A 261 3.18 -6.69 8.75
N SER A 262 3.74 -7.86 9.01
CA SER A 262 3.61 -8.57 10.28
C SER A 262 5.00 -8.88 10.85
N SER A 263 5.05 -9.22 12.14
CA SER A 263 6.28 -9.68 12.78
C SER A 263 6.24 -11.21 12.83
N ASN A 264 7.23 -11.87 12.23
CA ASN A 264 7.33 -13.33 12.24
C ASN A 264 8.17 -13.76 13.46
N LEU A 265 7.52 -14.41 14.43
CA LEU A 265 8.17 -14.87 15.65
C LEU A 265 8.98 -16.16 15.45
N THR A 266 8.77 -16.89 14.35
CA THR A 266 9.56 -18.06 14.00
C THR A 266 10.95 -17.65 13.49
N THR A 267 11.00 -16.65 12.60
CA THR A 267 12.26 -16.19 11.98
C THR A 267 12.89 -14.99 12.68
N GLY A 268 12.13 -14.26 13.50
CA GLY A 268 12.60 -13.04 14.14
C GLY A 268 12.68 -11.82 13.21
N HIS A 269 12.03 -11.89 12.03
CA HIS A 269 12.08 -10.85 11.01
C HIS A 269 10.70 -10.28 10.67
N VAL A 270 10.69 -9.07 10.12
CA VAL A 270 9.49 -8.47 9.53
C VAL A 270 9.14 -9.23 8.25
N THR A 271 7.88 -9.62 8.10
CA THR A 271 7.37 -10.20 6.85
C THR A 271 6.49 -9.18 6.14
N VAL A 272 6.81 -8.91 4.88
CA VAL A 272 6.05 -8.00 4.01
C VAL A 272 5.08 -8.82 3.15
N HIS A 273 3.79 -8.53 3.28
CA HIS A 273 2.73 -9.21 2.53
C HIS A 273 2.31 -8.36 1.34
N ARG A 274 2.50 -8.89 0.13
CA ARG A 274 2.14 -8.26 -1.17
C ARG A 274 1.27 -9.16 -2.05
N ASP A 275 0.94 -10.35 -1.57
CA ASP A 275 0.13 -11.33 -2.28
C ASP A 275 -0.65 -12.24 -1.32
N GLY A 276 -1.71 -12.85 -1.87
CA GLY A 276 -2.62 -13.74 -1.15
C GLY A 276 -3.69 -13.01 -0.34
N LEU A 277 -4.52 -13.78 0.37
CA LEU A 277 -5.75 -13.29 0.99
C LEU A 277 -5.54 -12.07 1.90
N LEU A 278 -6.10 -10.94 1.49
CA LEU A 278 -5.92 -9.64 2.14
C LEU A 278 -6.35 -9.68 3.61
N TRP A 279 -7.55 -10.19 3.91
CA TRP A 279 -8.07 -10.20 5.27
C TRP A 279 -7.21 -11.03 6.24
N ARG A 280 -6.53 -12.08 5.73
CA ARG A 280 -5.63 -12.92 6.54
C ARG A 280 -4.40 -12.14 6.96
N TRP A 281 -3.78 -11.44 6.02
CA TRP A 281 -2.57 -10.66 6.30
C TRP A 281 -2.84 -9.41 7.11
N LEU A 282 -3.97 -8.75 6.90
CA LEU A 282 -4.46 -7.71 7.81
C LEU A 282 -4.69 -8.26 9.22
N ARG A 283 -5.26 -9.48 9.34
CA ARG A 283 -5.47 -10.14 10.64
C ARG A 283 -4.14 -10.44 11.34
N ALA A 284 -3.11 -10.85 10.60
CA ALA A 284 -1.77 -11.06 11.15
C ALA A 284 -1.14 -9.73 11.58
N SER A 285 -1.27 -8.69 10.75
CA SER A 285 -0.71 -7.35 11.00
C SER A 285 -1.28 -6.67 12.26
N VAL A 286 -2.51 -7.01 12.67
CA VAL A 286 -3.17 -6.50 13.89
C VAL A 286 -3.14 -7.49 15.07
N ALA A 287 -2.41 -8.61 14.96
CA ALA A 287 -2.39 -9.67 15.97
C ALA A 287 -1.52 -9.30 17.20
N ILE A 288 -1.94 -8.31 17.98
CA ILE A 288 -1.16 -7.78 19.11
C ILE A 288 -0.88 -8.91 20.12
N PRO A 289 0.40 -9.20 20.44
CA PRO A 289 0.78 -10.25 21.38
C PRO A 289 0.04 -10.12 22.72
N GLY A 290 -0.51 -11.24 23.21
CA GLY A 290 -1.30 -11.30 24.44
C GLY A 290 -2.75 -10.83 24.32
N VAL A 291 -3.08 -9.98 23.34
CA VAL A 291 -4.46 -9.51 23.11
C VAL A 291 -5.17 -10.45 22.13
N LEU A 292 -4.64 -10.54 20.90
CA LEU A 292 -5.18 -11.37 19.83
C LEU A 292 -4.29 -12.60 19.62
N PRO A 293 -4.87 -13.75 19.23
CA PRO A 293 -4.05 -14.92 18.96
C PRO A 293 -3.18 -14.66 17.73
N PRO A 294 -1.95 -15.22 17.70
CA PRO A 294 -1.10 -15.16 16.52
C PRO A 294 -1.79 -15.83 15.34
N VAL A 295 -1.39 -15.45 14.13
CA VAL A 295 -1.80 -16.14 12.91
C VAL A 295 -0.76 -17.19 12.58
N PHE A 296 -1.19 -18.44 12.43
CA PHE A 296 -0.35 -19.54 11.97
C PHE A 296 -0.57 -19.74 10.47
N HIS A 297 0.49 -19.66 9.68
CA HIS A 297 0.42 -19.89 8.24
C HIS A 297 1.76 -20.39 7.71
N GLY A 298 1.75 -21.38 6.81
CA GLY A 298 2.99 -21.94 6.24
C GLY A 298 3.95 -22.57 7.26
N GLY A 299 3.46 -22.98 8.44
CA GLY A 299 4.32 -23.47 9.54
C GLY A 299 4.97 -22.38 10.39
N GLU A 300 4.67 -21.10 10.13
CA GLU A 300 5.24 -19.95 10.82
C GLU A 300 4.21 -19.26 11.74
N VAL A 301 4.72 -18.45 12.68
CA VAL A 301 3.92 -17.72 13.67
C VAL A 301 4.02 -16.22 13.43
N TYR A 302 2.90 -15.58 13.12
CA TYR A 302 2.83 -14.14 12.85
C TYR A 302 2.06 -13.38 13.92
N VAL A 303 2.62 -12.24 14.33
CA VAL A 303 1.99 -11.27 15.25
C VAL A 303 2.00 -9.86 14.65
N ASP A 304 1.43 -8.90 15.38
CA ASP A 304 1.34 -7.50 14.97
C ASP A 304 2.69 -6.95 14.48
N GLY A 305 2.65 -6.31 13.31
CA GLY A 305 3.84 -5.77 12.66
C GLY A 305 4.52 -4.68 13.48
N GLY A 306 3.78 -3.96 14.33
CA GLY A 306 4.27 -2.88 15.17
C GLY A 306 5.25 -3.35 16.25
N THR A 307 5.34 -4.67 16.48
CA THR A 307 6.35 -5.29 17.32
C THR A 307 7.77 -5.07 16.77
N MET A 308 7.94 -5.10 15.44
CA MET A 308 9.24 -4.96 14.77
C MET A 308 9.33 -3.72 13.88
N ASN A 309 8.30 -3.42 13.09
CA ASN A 309 8.29 -2.28 12.17
C ASN A 309 6.92 -1.57 12.17
N ASN A 310 6.78 -0.56 13.05
CA ASN A 310 5.52 0.17 13.21
C ASN A 310 5.26 1.19 12.09
N LEU A 311 6.29 1.68 11.41
CA LEU A 311 6.21 2.64 10.30
C LEU A 311 7.10 2.13 9.15
N PRO A 312 6.56 1.29 8.24
CA PRO A 312 7.36 0.54 7.26
C PRO A 312 7.71 1.37 6.02
N VAL A 313 8.40 2.50 6.22
CA VAL A 313 8.85 3.39 5.14
C VAL A 313 9.96 2.76 4.32
N ASP A 314 10.83 1.99 4.96
CA ASP A 314 11.88 1.17 4.34
C ASP A 314 11.31 0.26 3.24
N VAL A 315 10.18 -0.39 3.52
CA VAL A 315 9.48 -1.26 2.56
C VAL A 315 9.00 -0.46 1.35
N MET A 316 8.41 0.71 1.59
CA MET A 316 7.92 1.59 0.51
C MET A 316 9.08 2.15 -0.33
N ARG A 317 10.16 2.59 0.31
CA ARG A 317 11.38 3.09 -0.34
C ARG A 317 12.05 2.02 -1.18
N GLY A 318 12.10 0.77 -0.67
CA GLY A 318 12.64 -0.38 -1.39
C GLY A 318 11.94 -0.67 -2.72
N LEU A 319 10.69 -0.20 -2.92
CA LEU A 319 10.00 -0.31 -4.21
C LEU A 319 10.54 0.67 -5.28
N GLY A 320 11.23 1.75 -4.87
CA GLY A 320 11.88 2.70 -5.76
C GLY A 320 10.93 3.40 -6.74
N ARG A 321 9.69 3.69 -6.32
CA ARG A 321 8.63 4.22 -7.20
C ARG A 321 8.43 5.73 -7.17
N GLY A 322 9.02 6.43 -6.21
CA GLY A 322 8.92 7.88 -6.08
C GLY A 322 8.90 8.34 -4.62
N PRO A 323 8.33 9.53 -4.36
CA PRO A 323 8.30 10.09 -3.01
C PRO A 323 7.44 9.28 -2.03
N VAL A 324 7.80 9.32 -0.76
CA VAL A 324 7.09 8.63 0.33
C VAL A 324 6.55 9.61 1.36
N ILE A 325 5.24 9.58 1.56
CA ILE A 325 4.54 10.24 2.66
C ILE A 325 4.38 9.21 3.78
N GLY A 326 4.96 9.48 4.95
CA GLY A 326 4.79 8.67 6.15
C GLY A 326 3.83 9.34 7.12
N VAL A 327 2.90 8.58 7.70
CA VAL A 327 1.98 9.07 8.73
C VAL A 327 2.19 8.27 10.00
N ASP A 328 2.67 8.95 11.04
CA ASP A 328 2.96 8.35 12.33
C ASP A 328 1.90 8.76 13.37
N ALA A 329 0.96 7.85 13.59
CA ALA A 329 -0.07 7.94 14.64
C ALA A 329 0.37 7.27 15.96
N GLY A 330 1.55 6.64 15.99
CA GLY A 330 2.14 5.98 17.16
C GLY A 330 3.10 6.89 17.95
N ALA A 331 3.35 8.10 17.47
CA ALA A 331 4.20 9.09 18.11
C ALA A 331 3.57 9.58 19.44
N ASP A 332 3.83 8.88 20.55
CA ASP A 332 3.43 9.35 21.88
C ASP A 332 4.33 8.77 23.00
N PRO A 333 4.51 9.52 24.12
CA PRO A 333 5.70 9.46 24.95
C PRO A 333 5.74 8.21 25.82
N ALA A 334 6.95 7.89 26.29
CA ALA A 334 7.20 6.83 27.25
C ALA A 334 6.14 6.82 28.38
N PHE A 335 5.66 5.65 28.77
CA PHE A 335 4.80 5.53 29.95
C PHE A 335 5.57 6.05 31.18
N THR A 336 5.30 7.30 31.58
CA THR A 336 5.88 7.89 32.79
C THR A 336 4.96 7.65 33.97
N THR A 337 5.50 7.06 35.02
CA THR A 337 4.81 6.91 36.30
C THR A 337 5.65 7.55 37.40
N ASN A 338 5.00 8.23 38.34
CA ASN A 338 5.64 8.79 39.55
C ASN A 338 5.43 7.85 40.75
N ILE A 339 5.21 6.57 40.48
CA ILE A 339 4.89 5.55 41.48
C ILE A 339 6.10 4.64 41.60
N GLU A 340 6.74 4.68 42.77
CA GLU A 340 7.77 3.73 43.16
C GLU A 340 7.07 2.55 43.85
N ALA A 341 6.82 1.48 43.09
CA ALA A 341 6.23 0.25 43.62
C ALA A 341 6.65 -0.95 42.76
N THR A 342 7.00 -2.05 43.43
CA THR A 342 7.37 -3.34 42.80
C THR A 342 6.24 -4.36 42.86
N GLU A 343 5.23 -4.14 43.71
CA GLU A 343 4.13 -5.07 43.96
C GLU A 343 2.80 -4.58 43.37
N ALA A 344 1.94 -5.55 43.02
CA ALA A 344 0.57 -5.26 42.64
C ALA A 344 -0.16 -4.57 43.81
N PRO A 345 -1.07 -3.62 43.53
CA PRO A 345 -1.85 -3.00 44.60
C PRO A 345 -2.65 -4.08 45.33
N PRO A 346 -2.71 -4.04 46.67
CA PRO A 346 -3.59 -4.91 47.44
C PRO A 346 -5.03 -4.88 46.91
N LEU A 347 -5.73 -6.02 46.91
CA LEU A 347 -7.08 -6.15 46.33
C LEU A 347 -8.09 -5.11 46.86
N TRP A 348 -7.93 -4.65 48.11
CA TRP A 348 -8.78 -3.64 48.72
C TRP A 348 -8.59 -2.22 48.14
N HIS A 349 -7.47 -1.94 47.46
CA HIS A 349 -7.28 -0.69 46.73
C HIS A 349 -8.22 -0.57 45.51
N ALA A 350 -8.71 -1.68 44.97
CA ALA A 350 -9.73 -1.67 43.92
C ALA A 350 -11.10 -1.16 44.42
N LEU A 351 -11.35 -1.21 45.73
CA LEU A 351 -12.60 -0.77 46.37
C LEU A 351 -12.64 0.73 46.68
N ARG A 352 -11.48 1.42 46.73
CA ARG A 352 -11.39 2.87 46.96
C ARG A 352 -11.32 3.61 45.62
N GLY A 353 -12.49 3.93 45.07
CA GLY A 353 -12.68 4.46 43.72
C GLY A 353 -11.67 5.50 43.20
N ARG A 354 -11.24 5.27 41.95
CA ARG A 354 -10.98 6.24 40.86
C ARG A 354 -10.08 7.47 41.07
N ARG A 355 -9.33 7.58 42.16
CA ARG A 355 -8.36 8.70 42.35
C ARG A 355 -6.89 8.27 42.41
N GLN A 356 -6.52 7.17 41.75
CA GLN A 356 -5.11 6.78 41.65
C GLN A 356 -4.47 7.34 40.38
N ARG A 357 -3.37 8.09 40.60
CA ARG A 357 -2.45 8.60 39.59
C ARG A 357 -1.99 7.48 38.64
N ARG A 358 -1.79 7.86 37.37
CA ARG A 358 -1.35 7.06 36.19
C ARG A 358 -0.63 5.74 36.53
N ARG A 359 -1.37 4.64 36.70
CA ARG A 359 -0.83 3.27 36.63
C ARG A 359 -1.20 2.68 35.27
N PRO A 360 -0.22 2.24 34.44
CA PRO A 360 -0.54 1.56 33.20
C PRO A 360 -1.20 0.20 33.51
N ASN A 361 -2.25 -0.14 32.77
CA ASN A 361 -2.91 -1.43 32.91
C ASN A 361 -2.12 -2.55 32.20
N ILE A 362 -2.43 -3.82 32.48
CA ILE A 362 -1.70 -4.96 31.89
C ILE A 362 -1.71 -4.93 30.34
N LEU A 363 -2.80 -4.49 29.73
CA LEU A 363 -2.90 -4.36 28.27
C LEU A 363 -1.92 -3.29 27.73
N GLN A 364 -1.85 -2.13 28.39
CA GLN A 364 -0.93 -1.04 28.05
C GLN A 364 0.53 -1.46 28.22
N ILE A 365 0.84 -2.23 29.28
CA ILE A 365 2.20 -2.76 29.52
C ILE A 365 2.59 -3.77 28.43
N LEU A 366 1.74 -4.77 28.16
CA LEU A 366 2.00 -5.78 27.13
C LEU A 366 2.16 -5.15 25.74
N TRP A 367 1.29 -4.19 25.41
CA TRP A 367 1.38 -3.47 24.14
C TRP A 367 2.67 -2.64 24.06
N ARG A 368 3.04 -1.89 25.12
CA ARG A 368 4.32 -1.16 25.11
C ARG A 368 5.49 -2.10 24.92
N ALA A 369 5.55 -3.15 25.73
CA ALA A 369 6.65 -4.11 25.74
C ALA A 369 6.85 -4.71 24.34
N GLY A 370 5.75 -5.06 23.66
CA GLY A 370 5.79 -5.51 22.27
C GLY A 370 6.37 -4.45 21.31
N MET A 371 6.02 -3.18 21.47
CA MET A 371 6.45 -2.10 20.57
C MET A 371 7.81 -1.46 20.91
N VAL A 372 8.45 -1.81 22.03
CA VAL A 372 9.74 -1.16 22.39
C VAL A 372 10.80 -1.38 21.30
N ASN A 373 10.83 -2.55 20.70
CA ASN A 373 11.81 -2.91 19.68
C ASN A 373 11.67 -2.09 18.38
N SER A 374 10.46 -1.60 18.06
CA SER A 374 10.22 -0.82 16.86
C SER A 374 10.51 0.68 17.02
N ALA A 375 10.77 1.17 18.22
CA ALA A 375 10.96 2.61 18.47
C ALA A 375 12.20 3.18 17.76
N ALA A 376 13.34 2.47 17.84
CA ALA A 376 14.58 2.90 17.18
C ALA A 376 14.46 2.84 15.64
N ALA A 377 13.85 1.77 15.11
CA ALA A 377 13.59 1.63 13.68
C ALA A 377 12.61 2.70 13.17
N THR A 378 11.57 3.02 13.95
CA THR A 378 10.60 4.07 13.59
C THR A 378 11.29 5.43 13.45
N GLU A 379 12.24 5.76 14.33
CA GLU A 379 12.99 7.03 14.23
C GLU A 379 13.87 7.08 12.97
N LEU A 380 14.51 5.98 12.60
CA LEU A 380 15.24 5.88 11.33
C LEU A 380 14.30 6.07 10.14
N HIS A 381 13.17 5.37 10.14
CA HIS A 381 12.18 5.42 9.06
C HIS A 381 11.50 6.79 8.91
N ARG A 382 11.35 7.56 10.00
CA ARG A 382 10.91 8.96 9.92
C ARG A 382 11.86 9.80 9.06
N GLY A 383 13.17 9.62 9.24
CA GLY A 383 14.21 10.29 8.45
C GLY A 383 14.22 9.90 6.97
N GLU A 384 13.64 8.75 6.62
CA GLU A 384 13.53 8.28 5.24
C GLU A 384 12.27 8.79 4.51
N THR A 385 11.37 9.52 5.17
CA THR A 385 10.18 10.09 4.52
C THR A 385 10.51 11.39 3.77
N ASP A 386 9.84 11.66 2.65
CA ASP A 386 9.89 12.99 2.02
C ASP A 386 8.92 13.96 2.70
N LEU A 387 7.81 13.43 3.21
CA LEU A 387 6.86 14.15 4.03
C LEU A 387 6.41 13.28 5.20
N LEU A 388 6.85 13.64 6.40
CA LEU A 388 6.34 13.08 7.64
C LEU A 388 5.12 13.87 8.13
N LEU A 389 4.04 13.16 8.41
CA LEU A 389 2.83 13.69 9.06
C LEU A 389 2.71 13.04 10.45
N THR A 390 2.70 13.87 11.48
CA THR A 390 2.60 13.46 12.89
C THR A 390 1.40 14.16 13.53
N PRO A 391 0.16 13.65 13.34
CA PRO A 391 -1.02 14.23 13.95
C PRO A 391 -0.89 14.30 15.49
N SER A 392 -1.40 15.38 16.07
CA SER A 392 -1.30 15.65 17.51
C SER A 392 -2.31 14.82 18.31
N LEU A 393 -1.98 13.57 18.62
CA LEU A 393 -2.91 12.57 19.20
C LEU A 393 -2.67 12.26 20.68
N GLU A 394 -1.84 13.04 21.37
CA GLU A 394 -1.46 12.87 22.80
C GLU A 394 -2.67 12.78 23.74
N SER A 395 -3.79 13.41 23.35
CA SER A 395 -5.03 13.44 24.13
C SER A 395 -5.90 12.19 24.01
N LEU A 396 -5.59 11.26 23.11
CA LEU A 396 -6.41 10.09 22.80
C LEU A 396 -5.75 8.81 23.32
N ASP A 397 -6.49 7.87 23.90
CA ASP A 397 -5.93 6.54 24.23
C ASP A 397 -5.91 5.63 22.99
N LEU A 398 -4.97 4.68 22.94
CA LEU A 398 -4.84 3.69 21.87
C LEU A 398 -6.04 2.73 21.78
N LEU A 399 -6.82 2.61 22.87
CA LEU A 399 -8.03 1.79 22.95
C LEU A 399 -9.34 2.59 22.98
N ASP A 400 -9.28 3.92 22.85
CA ASP A 400 -10.47 4.77 22.87
C ASP A 400 -11.15 4.83 21.49
N TRP A 401 -11.88 3.77 21.15
CA TRP A 401 -12.63 3.68 19.89
C TRP A 401 -13.71 4.77 19.75
N GLN A 402 -14.17 5.39 20.84
CA GLN A 402 -15.18 6.46 20.81
C GLN A 402 -14.58 7.80 20.37
N ALA A 403 -13.26 7.95 20.44
CA ALA A 403 -12.55 9.12 19.92
C ALA A 403 -12.45 9.15 18.38
N PHE A 404 -13.14 8.24 17.67
CA PHE A 404 -13.12 8.09 16.21
C PHE A 404 -13.18 9.43 15.45
N GLN A 405 -14.26 10.22 15.63
CA GLN A 405 -14.42 11.47 14.91
C GLN A 405 -13.33 12.50 15.28
N ARG A 406 -12.99 12.58 16.56
CA ARG A 406 -11.96 13.50 17.05
C ARG A 406 -10.59 13.18 16.44
N ALA A 407 -10.23 11.90 16.33
CA ALA A 407 -8.99 11.46 15.70
C ALA A 407 -8.94 11.87 14.22
N ILE A 408 -10.02 11.64 13.47
CA ILE A 408 -10.16 12.06 12.07
C ILE A 408 -9.97 13.56 11.94
N ASP A 409 -10.66 14.35 12.76
CA ASP A 409 -10.60 15.81 12.70
C ASP A 409 -9.19 16.35 12.99
N LEU A 410 -8.48 15.76 13.95
CA LEU A 410 -7.09 16.10 14.27
C LEU A 410 -6.16 15.78 13.11
N GLY A 411 -6.26 14.56 12.55
CA GLY A 411 -5.48 14.16 11.39
C GLY A 411 -5.69 15.07 10.18
N TYR A 412 -6.94 15.42 9.90
CA TYR A 412 -7.31 16.34 8.82
C TYR A 412 -6.72 17.73 9.03
N ARG A 413 -6.98 18.34 10.20
CA ARG A 413 -6.52 19.71 10.51
C ARG A 413 -5.01 19.83 10.48
N ASP A 414 -4.29 18.88 11.05
CA ASP A 414 -2.83 18.90 11.09
C ASP A 414 -2.23 18.74 9.70
N THR A 415 -2.82 17.86 8.89
CA THR A 415 -2.41 17.69 7.49
C THR A 415 -2.67 18.95 6.67
N CYS A 416 -3.86 19.55 6.77
CA CYS A 416 -4.16 20.80 6.07
C CYS A 416 -3.20 21.92 6.46
N ARG A 417 -2.87 22.07 7.75
CA ARG A 417 -1.85 23.04 8.21
C ARG A 417 -0.48 22.76 7.59
N ARG A 418 -0.07 21.48 7.53
CA ARG A 418 1.22 21.09 6.95
C ARG A 418 1.28 21.32 5.44
N LEU A 419 0.21 20.98 4.72
CA LEU A 419 0.13 21.20 3.27
C LEU A 419 0.08 22.69 2.91
N ALA A 420 -0.59 23.51 3.73
CA ALA A 420 -0.62 24.97 3.57
C ALA A 420 0.76 25.63 3.77
N ALA A 421 1.64 25.03 4.58
CA ALA A 421 3.03 25.46 4.73
C ALA A 421 3.91 25.15 3.49
N GLY A 422 3.36 24.39 2.53
CA GLY A 422 4.01 24.03 1.28
C GLY A 422 4.49 22.58 1.25
N LEU A 423 4.40 21.97 0.07
CA LEU A 423 4.91 20.61 -0.16
C LEU A 423 6.44 20.61 -0.27
N PRO A 424 7.13 19.56 0.23
CA PRO A 424 8.56 19.32 0.00
C PRO A 424 8.94 19.30 -1.48
N ALA A 425 10.22 19.53 -1.78
CA ALA A 425 10.69 19.71 -3.16
C ALA A 425 10.46 18.44 -4.01
N GLU A 426 10.69 17.27 -3.43
CA GLU A 426 10.55 15.95 -4.02
C GLU A 426 9.10 15.68 -4.42
N LEU A 427 8.16 15.98 -3.52
CA LEU A 427 6.73 15.89 -3.79
C LEU A 427 6.28 16.89 -4.85
N ARG A 428 6.75 18.15 -4.79
CA ARG A 428 6.44 19.14 -5.85
C ARG A 428 6.97 18.72 -7.21
N ALA A 429 8.15 18.10 -7.26
CA ALA A 429 8.74 17.61 -8.49
C ALA A 429 7.99 16.40 -9.06
N ALA A 430 7.39 15.57 -8.21
CA ALA A 430 6.55 14.45 -8.65
C ALA A 430 5.16 14.88 -9.17
N LEU A 431 4.64 16.01 -8.68
CA LEU A 431 3.34 16.56 -9.07
C LEU A 431 3.38 17.46 -10.31
N ARG A 432 4.56 17.98 -10.66
CA ARG A 432 4.81 18.76 -11.89
C ARG A 432 5.17 17.83 -13.04
#